data_AF-A0A855ND18-F1
#
_entry.id   AF-A0A855ND18-F1
#
_cell.length_a   1.000
_cell.length_b   1.000
_cell.length_c   1.000
_cell.angle_alpha   90.00
_cell.angle_beta   90.00
_cell.angle_gamma   90.00
#
_symmetry.space_group_name_H-M   'P 1'
#
loop_
_entity.id
_entity.type
_entity.pdbx_description
1 polymer ?
#
loop_
_entity_poly.entity_id
_entity_poly.type
_entity_poly.pdbx_seq_one_letter_code
_entity_poly.pdbx_strand_id
1 'polypeptide(L)'
;MKKAFTLIELVFVIVILGVLASLAVPKLVGNSDDAEIVKAKTQVATIRTKIQLYANEKKLSGSQEYPNLEEEGKEGLFSAVLDSPIKAKTNQKYGWSKSGDKYTFSTPSKSVTFTYDKENGKFECNINDDLCKLLDK
;
A
#
# COMPACT_ATOMS: atom_id res chain seq x y z
N MET A 1 -1.64 51.84 32.03
CA MET A 1 -3.04 51.44 32.30
C MET A 1 -3.22 50.01 31.82
N LYS A 2 -3.48 49.06 32.72
CA LYS A 2 -3.74 47.66 32.33
C LYS A 2 -5.18 47.59 31.80
N LYS A 3 -5.37 47.15 30.55
CA LYS A 3 -6.71 46.93 30.00
C LYS A 3 -7.32 45.71 30.69
N ALA A 4 -8.41 45.90 31.42
CA ALA A 4 -9.19 44.82 31.99
C ALA A 4 -10.02 44.17 30.88
N PHE A 5 -9.94 42.85 30.77
CA PHE A 5 -10.74 42.06 29.84
C PHE A 5 -12.21 42.10 30.30
N THR A 6 -13.13 42.36 29.39
CA THR A 6 -14.56 42.39 29.73
C THR A 6 -15.12 40.98 29.83
N LEU A 7 -16.13 40.78 30.70
CA LEU A 7 -16.81 39.49 30.80
C LEU A 7 -17.46 39.08 29.47
N ILE A 8 -17.94 40.05 28.68
CA ILE A 8 -18.55 39.78 27.38
C ILE A 8 -17.54 39.27 26.34
N GLU A 9 -16.31 39.77 26.34
CA GLU A 9 -15.24 39.24 25.48
C GLU A 9 -14.93 37.78 25.80
N LEU A 10 -14.91 37.41 27.09
CA LEU A 10 -14.66 36.03 27.50
C LEU A 10 -15.80 35.10 27.06
N VAL A 11 -17.05 35.54 27.22
CA VAL A 11 -18.23 34.78 26.80
C VAL A 11 -18.24 34.56 25.29
N PHE A 12 -17.88 35.57 24.50
CA PHE A 12 -17.85 35.42 23.04
C PHE A 12 -16.77 34.42 22.60
N VAL A 13 -15.60 34.42 23.24
CA VAL A 13 -14.51 33.49 22.95
C VAL A 13 -14.93 32.03 23.22
N ILE A 14 -15.54 31.74 24.38
CA ILE A 14 -15.96 30.36 24.70
C ILE A 14 -17.08 29.86 23.78
N VAL A 15 -17.96 30.75 23.32
CA VAL A 15 -19.03 30.41 22.36
C VAL A 15 -18.43 30.04 21.01
N ILE A 16 -17.49 30.84 20.48
CA ILE A 16 -16.80 30.52 19.23
C ILE A 16 -16.01 29.23 19.36
N LEU A 17 -15.28 29.04 20.46
CA LEU A 17 -14.54 27.80 20.71
C LEU A 17 -15.47 26.59 20.80
N GLY A 18 -16.66 26.73 21.39
CA GLY A 18 -17.68 25.67 21.43
C GLY A 18 -18.19 25.28 20.03
N VAL A 19 -18.48 26.26 19.18
CA VAL A 19 -18.91 26.01 17.78
C VAL A 19 -17.78 25.36 16.98
N LEU A 20 -16.57 25.92 17.03
CA LEU A 20 -15.42 25.37 16.31
C LEU A 20 -15.10 23.94 16.78
N ALA A 21 -15.15 23.67 18.09
CA ALA A 21 -14.90 22.34 18.64
C ALA A 21 -15.91 21.30 18.13
N SER A 22 -17.19 21.68 17.94
CA SER A 22 -18.23 20.79 17.40
C SER A 22 -18.03 20.43 15.92
N LEU A 23 -17.46 21.35 15.14
CA LEU A 23 -17.20 21.15 13.71
C LEU A 23 -15.82 20.51 13.43
N ALA A 24 -14.91 20.55 14.41
CA ALA A 24 -13.53 20.12 14.27
C ALA A 24 -13.32 18.59 14.27
N VAL A 25 -14.33 17.80 13.91
CA VAL A 25 -14.17 16.34 13.74
C VAL A 25 -14.01 15.99 12.26
N PRO A 26 -12.77 15.91 11.74
CA PRO A 26 -12.55 15.37 10.40
C PRO A 26 -12.93 13.88 10.39
N LYS A 27 -13.92 13.52 9.58
CA LYS A 27 -14.33 12.12 9.35
C LYS A 27 -13.28 11.41 8.49
N LEU A 28 -12.30 10.77 9.14
CA LEU A 28 -11.29 9.93 8.47
C LEU A 28 -11.63 8.42 8.48
N VAL A 29 -12.77 8.03 9.05
CA VAL A 29 -13.05 6.65 9.47
C VAL A 29 -13.48 5.70 8.32
N GLY A 30 -13.74 6.21 7.11
CA GLY A 30 -14.25 5.40 5.98
C GLY A 30 -13.23 5.02 4.89
N ASN A 31 -12.09 5.72 4.80
CA ASN A 31 -11.24 5.65 3.60
C ASN A 31 -10.04 4.70 3.75
N SER A 32 -9.91 3.99 4.87
CA SER A 32 -8.73 3.17 5.16
C SER A 32 -8.64 1.92 4.27
N ASP A 33 -9.77 1.28 3.94
CA ASP A 33 -9.81 0.12 3.07
C ASP A 33 -9.42 0.50 1.63
N ASP A 34 -10.04 1.57 1.10
CA ASP A 34 -9.75 2.07 -0.25
C ASP A 34 -8.31 2.58 -0.37
N ALA A 35 -7.79 3.27 0.65
CA ALA A 35 -6.40 3.72 0.67
C ALA A 35 -5.42 2.55 0.62
N GLU A 36 -5.69 1.46 1.36
CA GLU A 36 -4.84 0.28 1.33
C GLU A 36 -4.96 -0.49 0.00
N ILE A 37 -6.12 -0.50 -0.65
CA ILE A 37 -6.28 -1.06 -2.01
C ILE A 37 -5.48 -0.23 -3.03
N VAL A 38 -5.55 1.11 -2.97
CA VAL A 38 -4.77 2.00 -3.86
C VAL A 38 -3.26 1.84 -3.64
N LYS A 39 -2.84 1.67 -2.38
CA LYS A 39 -1.45 1.36 -2.03
C LYS A 39 -1.02 0.02 -2.61
N ALA A 40 -1.81 -1.03 -2.43
CA ALA A 40 -1.54 -2.35 -3.00
C ALA A 40 -1.47 -2.32 -4.53
N LYS A 41 -2.37 -1.55 -5.17
CA LYS A 41 -2.37 -1.32 -6.61
C LYS A 41 -1.04 -0.71 -7.07
N THR A 42 -0.58 0.33 -6.38
CA THR A 42 0.70 0.98 -6.65
C THR A 42 1.87 0.01 -6.45
N GLN A 43 1.82 -0.83 -5.40
CA GLN A 43 2.82 -1.86 -5.15
C GLN A 43 2.90 -2.88 -6.29
N VAL A 44 1.76 -3.41 -6.75
CA VAL A 44 1.70 -4.35 -7.89
C VAL A 44 2.29 -3.73 -9.15
N ALA A 45 1.89 -2.50 -9.48
CA ALA A 45 2.41 -1.78 -10.65
C ALA A 45 3.93 -1.57 -10.55
N THR A 46 4.43 -1.20 -9.37
CA THR A 46 5.87 -0.99 -9.11
C THR A 46 6.64 -2.30 -9.26
N ILE A 47 6.12 -3.40 -8.67
CA ILE A 47 6.73 -4.73 -8.76
C ILE A 47 6.87 -5.15 -10.23
N ARG A 48 5.79 -5.05 -11.02
CA ARG A 48 5.80 -5.38 -12.45
C ARG A 48 6.79 -4.52 -13.24
N THR A 49 6.80 -3.22 -12.97
CA THR A 49 7.71 -2.28 -13.64
C THR A 49 9.17 -2.62 -13.34
N LYS A 50 9.51 -2.92 -12.08
CA LYS A 50 10.87 -3.27 -11.69
C LYS A 50 11.31 -4.63 -12.23
N ILE A 51 10.40 -5.61 -12.31
CA ILE A 51 10.67 -6.90 -13.00
C ILE A 51 11.00 -6.67 -14.48
N GLN A 52 10.20 -5.86 -15.16
CA GLN A 52 10.42 -5.53 -16.57
C GLN A 52 11.72 -4.74 -16.79
N LEU A 53 12.02 -3.79 -15.89
CA LEU A 53 13.27 -3.03 -15.93
C LEU A 53 14.48 -3.95 -15.82
N TYR A 54 14.49 -4.86 -14.83
CA TYR A 54 15.56 -5.85 -14.68
C TYR A 54 15.72 -6.72 -15.93
N ALA A 55 14.61 -7.21 -16.47
CA ALA A 55 14.63 -8.05 -17.67
C ALA A 55 15.21 -7.28 -18.88
N ASN A 56 14.87 -6.00 -19.04
CA ASN A 56 15.41 -5.15 -20.09
C ASN A 56 16.92 -4.91 -19.92
N GLU A 57 17.39 -4.65 -18.70
CA GLU A 57 18.82 -4.50 -18.41
C GLU A 57 19.62 -5.76 -18.75
N LYS A 58 19.09 -6.93 -18.41
CA LYS A 58 19.72 -8.22 -18.77
C LYS A 58 19.71 -8.45 -20.27
N LYS A 59 18.61 -8.13 -20.95
CA LYS A 59 18.49 -8.24 -22.41
C LYS A 59 19.53 -7.41 -23.14
N LEU A 60 19.82 -6.20 -22.65
CA LEU A 60 20.89 -5.34 -23.19
C LEU A 60 22.29 -5.95 -22.96
N SER A 61 22.45 -6.75 -21.91
CA SER A 61 23.70 -7.46 -21.58
C SER A 61 23.84 -8.80 -22.31
N GLY A 62 22.87 -9.18 -23.15
CA GLY A 62 22.90 -10.41 -23.94
C GLY A 62 22.32 -11.65 -23.25
N SER A 63 21.67 -11.51 -22.08
CA SER A 63 20.95 -12.60 -21.41
C SER A 63 19.46 -12.29 -21.28
N GLN A 64 18.60 -13.31 -21.29
CA GLN A 64 17.16 -13.14 -21.06
C GLN A 64 16.81 -13.84 -19.75
N GLU A 65 16.86 -13.07 -18.66
CA GLU A 65 16.64 -13.57 -17.31
C GLU A 65 15.72 -12.62 -16.54
N TYR A 66 14.86 -13.18 -15.71
CA TYR A 66 13.98 -12.44 -14.81
C TYR A 66 14.47 -12.54 -13.37
N PRO A 67 14.26 -11.50 -12.54
CA PRO A 67 14.82 -11.47 -11.20
C PRO A 67 14.14 -12.50 -10.30
N ASN A 68 14.87 -12.98 -9.28
CA ASN A 68 14.18 -13.48 -8.09
C ASN A 68 13.46 -12.31 -7.42
N LEU A 69 12.29 -12.55 -6.84
CA LEU A 69 11.59 -11.49 -6.11
C LEU A 69 12.18 -11.25 -4.72
N GLU A 70 12.81 -12.26 -4.13
CA GLU A 70 13.50 -12.12 -2.83
C GLU A 70 15.01 -12.19 -2.99
N GLU A 71 15.69 -11.42 -2.16
CA GLU A 71 17.13 -11.50 -1.97
C GLU A 71 17.44 -12.42 -0.78
N GLU A 72 18.41 -13.32 -0.96
CA GLU A 72 18.81 -14.24 0.08
C GLU A 72 19.38 -13.49 1.29
N GLY A 73 18.86 -13.78 2.48
CA GLY A 73 19.30 -13.15 3.73
C GLY A 73 18.72 -11.75 4.01
N LYS A 74 17.82 -11.22 3.17
CA LYS A 74 17.06 -9.99 3.47
C LYS A 74 15.66 -10.30 3.97
N GLU A 75 15.22 -9.52 4.97
CA GLU A 75 13.85 -9.58 5.47
C GLU A 75 12.92 -8.69 4.63
N GLY A 76 11.68 -9.16 4.47
CA GLY A 76 10.64 -8.45 3.73
C GLY A 76 10.45 -9.01 2.33
N LEU A 77 9.23 -8.85 1.83
CA LEU A 77 8.79 -9.34 0.53
C LEU A 77 9.25 -8.41 -0.58
N PHE A 78 9.52 -9.01 -1.74
CA PHE A 78 10.02 -8.35 -2.95
C PHE A 78 11.36 -7.65 -2.75
N SER A 79 12.18 -8.15 -1.82
CA SER A 79 13.42 -7.51 -1.38
C SER A 79 14.50 -7.36 -2.45
N ALA A 80 14.47 -8.19 -3.50
CA ALA A 80 15.39 -8.09 -4.63
C ALA A 80 14.95 -7.11 -5.72
N VAL A 81 13.69 -6.64 -5.67
CA VAL A 81 13.06 -5.87 -6.75
C VAL A 81 12.61 -4.49 -6.29
N LEU A 82 12.23 -4.36 -5.02
CA LEU A 82 11.83 -3.10 -4.41
C LEU A 82 12.97 -2.52 -3.56
N ASP A 83 13.18 -1.20 -3.70
CA ASP A 83 14.18 -0.47 -2.90
C ASP A 83 13.81 -0.45 -1.40
N SER A 84 12.51 -0.59 -1.10
CA SER A 84 11.98 -0.75 0.25
C SER A 84 11.12 -2.02 0.30
N PRO A 85 11.64 -3.12 0.88
CA PRO A 85 10.92 -4.39 0.97
C PRO A 85 9.60 -4.24 1.73
N ILE A 86 8.58 -4.97 1.29
CA ILE A 86 7.25 -4.94 1.92
C ILE A 86 7.26 -5.89 3.11
N LYS A 87 6.98 -5.39 4.32
CA LYS A 87 6.85 -6.26 5.49
C LYS A 87 5.66 -7.21 5.33
N ALA A 88 5.89 -8.50 5.55
CA ALA A 88 4.83 -9.50 5.52
C ALA A 88 3.79 -9.22 6.63
N LYS A 89 2.52 -9.49 6.32
CA LYS A 89 1.39 -9.40 7.23
C LYS A 89 1.54 -10.45 8.33
N THR A 90 1.47 -10.01 9.59
CA THR A 90 1.41 -10.87 10.78
C THR A 90 0.14 -10.61 11.57
N ASN A 91 0.01 -9.41 12.15
CA ASN A 91 -1.14 -9.00 12.99
C ASN A 91 -1.86 -7.76 12.45
N GLN A 92 -1.58 -7.37 11.20
CA GLN A 92 -2.19 -6.21 10.57
C GLN A 92 -3.53 -6.58 9.91
N LYS A 93 -4.41 -5.59 9.79
CA LYS A 93 -5.71 -5.72 9.10
C LYS A 93 -5.54 -5.95 7.58
N TYR A 94 -4.53 -5.31 6.99
CA TYR A 94 -4.18 -5.40 5.56
C TYR A 94 -2.72 -5.80 5.40
N GLY A 95 -2.39 -6.37 4.25
CA GLY A 95 -0.99 -6.57 3.86
C GLY A 95 -0.77 -7.77 2.96
N TRP A 96 0.51 -7.99 2.68
CA TRP A 96 0.99 -9.06 1.82
C TRP A 96 1.51 -10.23 2.65
N SER A 97 1.22 -11.45 2.20
CA SER A 97 1.85 -12.67 2.71
C SER A 97 2.43 -13.46 1.54
N LYS A 98 3.37 -14.36 1.85
CA LYS A 98 4.00 -15.23 0.86
C LYS A 98 3.89 -16.69 1.30
N SER A 99 3.60 -17.57 0.35
CA SER A 99 3.62 -19.01 0.53
C SER A 99 4.21 -19.66 -0.74
N GLY A 100 5.47 -20.11 -0.66
CA GLY A 100 6.22 -20.53 -1.85
C GLY A 100 6.32 -19.41 -2.88
N ASP A 101 5.94 -19.68 -4.12
CA ASP A 101 5.94 -18.70 -5.23
C ASP A 101 4.65 -17.87 -5.34
N LYS A 102 3.76 -17.98 -4.34
CA LYS A 102 2.49 -17.27 -4.30
C LYS A 102 2.54 -16.12 -3.31
N TYR A 103 2.04 -14.97 -3.75
CA TYR A 103 1.98 -13.72 -2.99
C TYR A 103 0.53 -13.33 -2.80
N THR A 104 0.05 -13.32 -1.57
CA THR A 104 -1.36 -13.05 -1.28
C THR A 104 -1.51 -11.68 -0.64
N PHE A 105 -2.27 -10.79 -1.29
CA PHE A 105 -2.71 -9.55 -0.66
C PHE A 105 -4.06 -9.79 0.01
N SER A 106 -4.19 -9.42 1.28
CA SER A 106 -5.40 -9.68 2.08
C SER A 106 -5.90 -8.41 2.76
N THR A 107 -7.15 -8.09 2.51
CA THR A 107 -7.99 -7.13 3.26
C THR A 107 -8.83 -7.91 4.31
N PRO A 108 -9.61 -7.25 5.18
CA PRO A 108 -10.48 -7.95 6.15
C PRO A 108 -11.53 -8.84 5.51
N SER A 109 -12.02 -8.43 4.33
CA SER A 109 -13.19 -9.02 3.68
C SER A 109 -12.82 -9.83 2.44
N LYS A 110 -11.68 -9.55 1.81
CA LYS A 110 -11.24 -10.15 0.54
C LYS A 110 -9.74 -10.41 0.53
N SER A 111 -9.31 -11.45 -0.17
CA SER A 111 -7.90 -11.70 -0.46
C SER A 111 -7.74 -12.12 -1.91
N VAL A 112 -6.56 -11.84 -2.47
CA VAL A 112 -6.21 -12.19 -3.84
C VAL A 112 -4.78 -12.73 -3.85
N THR A 113 -4.56 -13.79 -4.64
CA THR A 113 -3.24 -14.40 -4.78
C THR A 113 -2.66 -14.11 -6.15
N PHE A 114 -1.43 -13.62 -6.13
CA PHE A 114 -0.58 -13.41 -7.28
C PHE A 114 0.43 -14.55 -7.38
N THR A 115 0.66 -15.01 -8.60
CA THR A 115 1.67 -16.00 -8.92
C THR A 115 2.77 -15.32 -9.72
N TYR A 116 4.01 -15.56 -9.33
CA TYR A 116 5.17 -15.13 -10.10
C TYR A 116 5.68 -16.27 -10.98
N ASP A 117 5.69 -16.05 -12.29
CA ASP A 117 6.32 -16.92 -13.26
C ASP A 117 7.71 -16.35 -13.60
N LYS A 118 8.76 -17.06 -13.16
CA LYS A 118 10.16 -16.67 -13.40
C LYS A 118 10.62 -16.92 -14.83
N GLU A 119 9.96 -17.80 -15.58
CA GLU A 119 10.33 -18.06 -16.98
C GLU A 119 9.90 -16.89 -17.88
N ASN A 120 8.76 -16.27 -17.55
CA ASN A 120 8.16 -15.21 -18.37
C ASN A 120 8.14 -13.83 -17.69
N GLY A 121 8.59 -13.74 -16.44
CA GLY A 121 8.59 -12.50 -15.65
C GLY A 121 7.19 -11.98 -15.31
N LYS A 122 6.19 -12.86 -15.35
CA LYS A 122 4.79 -12.47 -15.17
C LYS A 122 4.41 -12.51 -13.70
N PHE A 123 3.83 -11.42 -13.21
CA PHE A 123 3.27 -11.32 -11.87
C PHE A 123 1.76 -11.08 -11.99
N GLU A 124 0.99 -12.17 -12.02
CA GLU A 124 -0.42 -12.18 -12.40
C GLU A 124 -1.30 -12.76 -11.29
N CYS A 125 -2.52 -12.25 -11.18
CA CYS A 125 -3.57 -12.79 -10.32
C CYS A 125 -4.72 -13.33 -11.16
N ASN A 126 -5.63 -14.10 -10.55
CA ASN A 126 -6.80 -14.61 -11.25
C ASN A 126 -7.73 -13.47 -11.65
N ILE A 127 -7.83 -13.19 -12.95
CA ILE A 127 -8.65 -12.09 -13.51
C ILE A 127 -10.14 -12.20 -13.19
N ASN A 128 -10.63 -13.37 -12.77
CA ASN A 128 -12.02 -13.55 -12.36
C ASN A 128 -12.29 -13.00 -10.96
N ASP A 129 -11.25 -12.77 -10.16
CA ASP A 129 -11.34 -12.18 -8.83
C ASP A 129 -11.57 -10.67 -8.90
N ASP A 130 -12.57 -10.17 -8.17
CA ASP A 130 -12.92 -8.75 -8.19
C ASP A 130 -11.80 -7.86 -7.63
N LEU A 131 -11.07 -8.34 -6.61
CA LEU A 131 -9.93 -7.62 -6.06
C LEU A 131 -8.76 -7.63 -7.04
N CYS A 132 -8.55 -8.75 -7.77
CA CYS A 132 -7.57 -8.77 -8.86
C CYS A 132 -7.88 -7.69 -9.91
N LYS A 133 -9.13 -7.58 -10.38
CA LYS A 133 -9.53 -6.56 -11.38
C LYS A 133 -9.30 -5.12 -10.90
N LEU A 134 -9.41 -4.87 -9.59
CA LEU A 134 -9.15 -3.55 -9.02
C LEU A 134 -7.65 -3.22 -8.95
N LEU A 135 -6.83 -4.23 -8.66
CA LEU A 135 -5.37 -4.09 -8.55
C LEU A 135 -4.64 -4.15 -9.90
N ASP A 136 -5.25 -4.77 -10.91
CA ASP A 136 -4.68 -4.98 -12.25
C ASP A 136 -4.94 -3.81 -13.23
N LYS A 137 -5.98 -3.02 -12.97
CA LYS A 137 -6.27 -1.76 -13.68
C LYS A 137 -5.35 -0.62 -13.24
#